data_AF-A0A962CZN3-F1
#
_entry.id   AF-A0A962CZN3-F1
#
_cell.length_a   1.000
_cell.length_b   1.000
_cell.length_c   1.000
_cell.angle_alpha   90.00
_cell.angle_beta   90.00
_cell.angle_gamma   90.00
#
_symmetry.space_group_name_H-M   'P 1'
#
loop_
_entity.id
_entity.type
_entity.pdbx_description
1 polymer ?
#
loop_
_entity_poly.entity_id
_entity_poly.type
_entity_poly.pdbx_seq_one_letter_code
_entity_poly.pdbx_strand_id
1 'polypeptide(L)'
;MDYQTVFITLAGVFGLFMAWGIGANDVANAMATSVGSKAISIKTAIIIAAIFEFGGAVLAGGEVTSTIRKGIVDSATFEGAPELLIYGMLASLLAAGIWLLIASKKGWPVSTTHSIVGAVVGFAAIGVGMDAVNWGQVGSIVMSWVVSPLTSGVIAFLLFQSVQVLILRTDDPLTKAKRYVPFYIFLTAFFMTLVTIKKGLKHVSDISFSSQEAYLYAALIGVVVAVIGAIFISKIQPNKKKEKDFHFYTVE
;
A
#
# COMPACT_ATOMS: atom_id res chain seq x y z
N MET A 1 -24.73 -13.44 -27.27
CA MET A 1 -23.85 -12.40 -26.72
C MET A 1 -22.65 -12.31 -27.64
N ASP A 2 -22.21 -11.10 -27.98
CA ASP A 2 -20.98 -10.91 -28.75
C ASP A 2 -19.76 -11.36 -27.91
N TYR A 3 -18.73 -11.95 -28.54
CA TYR A 3 -17.54 -12.46 -27.85
C TYR A 3 -16.86 -11.38 -27.01
N GLN A 4 -16.87 -10.14 -27.51
CA GLN A 4 -16.37 -8.98 -26.78
C GLN A 4 -17.13 -8.74 -25.47
N THR A 5 -18.47 -8.82 -25.49
CA THR A 5 -19.30 -8.66 -24.29
C THR A 5 -19.00 -9.76 -23.27
N VAL A 6 -18.78 -11.00 -23.74
CA VAL A 6 -18.43 -12.11 -22.86
C VAL A 6 -17.08 -11.87 -22.16
N PHE A 7 -16.03 -11.50 -22.90
CA PHE A 7 -14.72 -11.26 -22.30
C PHE A 7 -14.68 -10.07 -21.35
N ILE A 8 -15.38 -8.98 -21.67
CA ILE A 8 -15.50 -7.83 -20.75
C ILE A 8 -16.24 -8.22 -19.48
N THR A 9 -17.31 -9.01 -19.61
CA THR A 9 -18.07 -9.50 -18.44
C THR A 9 -17.19 -10.40 -17.57
N LEU A 10 -16.45 -11.33 -18.16
CA LEU A 10 -15.53 -12.20 -17.44
C LEU A 10 -14.39 -11.41 -16.79
N ALA A 11 -13.82 -10.43 -17.47
CA ALA A 11 -12.78 -9.56 -16.91
C ALA A 11 -13.30 -8.78 -15.70
N GLY A 12 -14.54 -8.27 -15.78
CA GLY A 12 -15.21 -7.62 -14.65
C GLY A 12 -15.40 -8.57 -13.47
N VAL A 13 -15.93 -9.76 -13.71
CA VAL A 13 -16.17 -10.76 -12.66
C VAL A 13 -14.86 -11.24 -12.01
N PHE A 14 -13.86 -11.61 -12.80
CA PHE A 14 -12.57 -12.10 -12.30
C PHE A 14 -11.77 -10.98 -11.64
N GLY A 15 -11.82 -9.76 -12.20
CA GLY A 15 -11.21 -8.57 -11.61
C GLY A 15 -11.82 -8.24 -10.25
N LEU A 16 -13.15 -8.26 -10.13
CA LEU A 16 -13.84 -8.06 -8.85
C LEU A 16 -13.50 -9.17 -7.85
N PHE A 17 -13.46 -10.42 -8.29
CA PHE A 17 -13.07 -11.54 -7.42
C PHE A 17 -11.63 -11.40 -6.89
N MET A 18 -10.69 -11.03 -7.76
CA MET A 18 -9.31 -10.77 -7.34
C MET A 18 -9.25 -9.55 -6.41
N ALA A 19 -9.92 -8.44 -6.73
CA ALA A 19 -9.95 -7.24 -5.90
C ALA A 19 -10.52 -7.51 -4.50
N TRP A 20 -11.57 -8.33 -4.41
CA TRP A 20 -12.09 -8.83 -3.14
C TRP A 20 -11.03 -9.65 -2.37
N GLY A 21 -10.31 -10.54 -3.06
CA GLY A 21 -9.23 -11.33 -2.47
C GLY A 21 -8.08 -10.48 -1.92
N ILE A 22 -7.70 -9.41 -2.65
CA ILE A 22 -6.71 -8.42 -2.20
C ILE A 22 -7.21 -7.75 -0.93
N GLY A 23 -8.42 -7.18 -0.93
CA GLY A 23 -8.97 -6.50 0.24
C GLY A 23 -9.07 -7.41 1.47
N ALA A 24 -9.45 -8.68 1.27
CA ALA A 24 -9.53 -9.67 2.34
C ALA A 24 -8.17 -10.03 2.95
N ASN A 25 -7.08 -10.03 2.17
CA ASN A 25 -5.74 -10.35 2.65
C ASN A 25 -5.02 -9.11 3.21
N ASP A 26 -5.09 -7.98 2.49
CA ASP A 26 -4.23 -6.83 2.71
C ASP A 26 -4.76 -5.84 3.76
N VAL A 27 -6.06 -5.89 4.12
CA VAL A 27 -6.61 -5.00 5.17
C VAL A 27 -5.88 -5.14 6.50
N ALA A 28 -5.39 -6.34 6.80
CA ALA A 28 -4.61 -6.60 8.00
C ALA A 28 -3.28 -5.83 7.99
N ASN A 29 -2.66 -5.63 6.83
CA ASN A 29 -1.37 -4.93 6.71
C ASN A 29 -1.49 -3.45 7.12
N ALA A 30 -2.62 -2.81 6.83
CA ALA A 30 -2.85 -1.40 7.17
C ALA A 30 -3.42 -1.20 8.59
N MET A 31 -4.30 -2.11 9.04
CA MET A 31 -5.13 -1.87 10.22
C MET A 31 -4.79 -2.71 11.45
N ALA A 32 -3.95 -3.75 11.32
CA ALA A 32 -3.67 -4.67 12.43
C ALA A 32 -3.05 -3.98 13.65
N THR A 33 -2.21 -2.96 13.46
CA THR A 33 -1.59 -2.22 14.57
C THR A 33 -2.62 -1.39 15.34
N SER A 34 -3.48 -0.65 14.64
CA SER A 34 -4.52 0.19 15.26
C SER A 34 -5.63 -0.62 15.93
N VAL A 35 -5.99 -1.77 15.36
CA VAL A 35 -6.95 -2.70 15.98
C VAL A 35 -6.30 -3.44 17.14
N GLY A 36 -5.05 -3.89 16.97
CA GLY A 36 -4.28 -4.63 17.98
C GLY A 36 -3.99 -3.79 19.24
N SER A 37 -3.73 -2.49 19.08
CA SER A 37 -3.58 -1.54 20.20
C SER A 37 -4.91 -1.14 20.85
N LYS A 38 -6.05 -1.60 20.31
CA LYS A 38 -7.41 -1.21 20.72
C LYS A 38 -7.72 0.28 20.54
N ALA A 39 -6.94 0.99 19.72
CA ALA A 39 -7.22 2.38 19.38
C ALA A 39 -8.52 2.52 18.56
N ILE A 40 -8.83 1.53 17.73
CA ILE A 40 -10.07 1.47 16.94
C ILE A 40 -10.69 0.07 16.96
N SER A 41 -12.02 0.01 16.76
CA SER A 41 -12.72 -1.27 16.61
C SER A 41 -12.51 -1.87 15.22
N ILE A 42 -12.68 -3.20 15.09
CA ILE A 42 -12.62 -3.90 13.80
C ILE A 42 -13.61 -3.30 12.79
N LYS A 43 -14.84 -2.96 13.22
CA LYS A 43 -15.85 -2.35 12.33
C LYS A 43 -15.37 -1.01 11.79
N THR A 44 -14.80 -0.17 12.66
CA THR A 44 -14.24 1.13 12.26
C THR A 44 -13.07 0.95 11.29
N ALA A 45 -12.17 0.02 11.59
CA ALA A 45 -11.03 -0.28 10.73
C ALA A 45 -11.44 -0.70 9.32
N ILE A 46 -12.48 -1.55 9.19
CA ILE A 46 -13.01 -1.98 7.89
C ILE A 46 -13.58 -0.80 7.09
N ILE A 47 -14.33 0.11 7.73
CA ILE A 47 -14.89 1.29 7.05
C ILE A 47 -13.79 2.23 6.58
N ILE A 48 -12.79 2.50 7.43
CA ILE A 48 -11.64 3.34 7.08
C ILE A 48 -10.88 2.70 5.91
N ALA A 49 -10.55 1.41 6.01
CA ALA A 49 -9.87 0.69 4.94
C ALA A 49 -10.67 0.74 3.63
N ALA A 50 -11.97 0.49 3.65
CA ALA A 50 -12.79 0.53 2.44
C ALA A 50 -12.74 1.90 1.72
N ILE A 51 -12.79 3.01 2.48
CA ILE A 51 -12.72 4.36 1.91
C ILE A 51 -11.32 4.66 1.36
N PHE A 52 -10.28 4.42 2.17
CA PHE A 52 -8.92 4.83 1.82
C PHE A 52 -8.23 3.89 0.83
N GLU A 53 -8.50 2.59 0.87
CA GLU A 53 -8.02 1.64 -0.14
C GLU A 53 -8.69 1.89 -1.48
N PHE A 54 -10.01 2.13 -1.51
CA PHE A 54 -10.71 2.50 -2.74
C PHE A 54 -10.19 3.84 -3.29
N GLY A 55 -10.06 4.85 -2.43
CA GLY A 55 -9.48 6.14 -2.81
C GLY A 55 -8.06 6.00 -3.33
N GLY A 56 -7.22 5.21 -2.68
CA GLY A 56 -5.84 4.91 -3.10
C GLY A 56 -5.79 4.17 -4.44
N ALA A 57 -6.66 3.19 -4.65
CA ALA A 57 -6.75 2.45 -5.91
C ALA A 57 -7.13 3.37 -7.08
N VAL A 58 -8.12 4.24 -6.88
CA VAL A 58 -8.57 5.21 -7.90
C VAL A 58 -7.51 6.29 -8.15
N LEU A 59 -6.91 6.83 -7.09
CA LEU A 59 -5.99 7.94 -7.20
C LEU A 59 -4.59 7.51 -7.61
N ALA A 60 -4.07 6.35 -7.20
CA ALA A 60 -2.67 5.97 -7.36
C ALA A 60 -2.42 4.57 -7.96
N GLY A 61 -3.45 3.81 -8.30
CA GLY A 61 -3.32 2.44 -8.83
C GLY A 61 -2.80 2.34 -10.28
N GLY A 62 -2.78 3.44 -11.02
CA GLY A 62 -2.45 3.45 -12.46
C GLY A 62 -1.03 2.96 -12.79
N GLU A 63 -0.03 3.38 -12.01
CA GLU A 63 1.38 3.07 -12.27
C GLU A 63 1.68 1.57 -12.13
N VAL A 64 1.14 0.94 -11.08
CA VAL A 64 1.29 -0.50 -10.82
C VAL A 64 0.55 -1.30 -11.88
N THR A 65 -0.66 -0.86 -12.25
CA THR A 65 -1.44 -1.49 -13.32
C THR A 65 -0.71 -1.44 -14.66
N SER A 66 -0.07 -0.30 -14.98
CA SER A 66 0.77 -0.16 -16.18
C SER A 66 1.96 -1.11 -16.16
N THR A 67 2.63 -1.24 -15.01
CA THR A 67 3.77 -2.15 -14.82
C THR A 67 3.37 -3.62 -15.03
N ILE A 68 2.22 -4.06 -14.50
CA ILE A 68 1.73 -5.42 -14.72
C ILE A 68 1.33 -5.63 -16.18
N ARG A 69 0.62 -4.68 -16.78
CA ARG A 69 0.10 -4.78 -18.15
C ARG A 69 1.21 -4.80 -19.21
N LYS A 70 2.21 -3.93 -19.08
CA LYS A 70 3.24 -3.69 -20.12
C LYS A 70 4.64 -4.18 -19.73
N GLY A 71 4.88 -4.40 -18.44
CA GLY A 71 6.20 -4.73 -17.94
C GLY A 71 6.51 -6.22 -17.95
N ILE A 72 5.52 -7.10 -17.76
CA ILE A 72 5.79 -8.53 -17.57
C ILE A 72 5.80 -9.29 -18.89
N VAL A 73 4.89 -8.94 -19.79
CA VAL A 73 4.70 -9.63 -21.07
C VAL A 73 4.82 -8.61 -22.20
N ASP A 74 5.60 -8.94 -23.23
CA ASP A 74 5.69 -8.11 -24.43
C ASP A 74 4.42 -8.26 -25.27
N SER A 75 3.63 -7.19 -25.40
CA SER A 75 2.41 -7.18 -26.19
C SER A 75 2.66 -7.38 -27.69
N ALA A 76 3.85 -7.05 -28.19
CA ALA A 76 4.20 -7.24 -29.61
C ALA A 76 4.18 -8.73 -30.00
N THR A 77 4.51 -9.61 -29.07
CA THR A 77 4.47 -11.07 -29.25
C THR A 77 3.05 -11.61 -29.47
N PHE A 78 2.01 -10.80 -29.21
CA PHE A 78 0.60 -11.18 -29.33
C PHE A 78 -0.11 -10.53 -30.52
N GLU A 79 0.58 -9.75 -31.37
CA GLU A 79 -0.05 -9.06 -32.51
C GLU A 79 -0.74 -10.04 -33.49
N GLY A 80 -0.19 -11.25 -33.63
CA GLY A 80 -0.77 -12.30 -34.47
C GLY A 80 -1.92 -13.10 -33.84
N ALA A 81 -2.13 -12.98 -32.52
CA ALA A 81 -3.14 -13.73 -31.75
C ALA A 81 -3.53 -12.99 -30.46
N PRO A 82 -4.18 -11.81 -30.55
CA PRO A 82 -4.50 -10.97 -29.40
C PRO A 82 -5.44 -11.65 -28.38
N GLU A 83 -6.23 -12.63 -28.82
CA GLU A 83 -7.08 -13.46 -27.97
C GLU A 83 -6.30 -14.28 -26.93
N LEU A 84 -5.07 -14.72 -27.24
CA LEU A 84 -4.22 -15.43 -26.29
C LEU A 84 -3.85 -14.55 -25.09
N LEU A 85 -3.62 -13.25 -25.33
CA LEU A 85 -3.37 -12.29 -24.26
C LEU A 85 -4.60 -12.12 -23.36
N ILE A 86 -5.80 -12.05 -23.95
CA ILE A 86 -7.05 -11.96 -23.20
C ILE A 86 -7.24 -13.20 -22.32
N TYR A 87 -7.08 -14.40 -22.90
CA TYR A 87 -7.19 -15.66 -22.14
C TYR A 87 -6.17 -15.74 -21.02
N GLY A 88 -4.92 -15.39 -21.31
CA GLY A 88 -3.84 -15.37 -20.34
C GLY A 88 -4.09 -14.45 -19.15
N MET A 89 -4.57 -13.24 -19.42
CA MET A 89 -4.88 -12.26 -18.37
C MET A 89 -6.11 -12.68 -17.55
N LEU A 90 -7.16 -13.21 -18.18
CA LEU A 90 -8.32 -13.77 -17.47
C LEU A 90 -7.94 -14.95 -16.58
N ALA A 91 -7.13 -15.88 -17.11
CA ALA A 91 -6.61 -17.01 -16.35
C ALA A 91 -5.73 -16.55 -15.17
N SER A 92 -4.90 -15.51 -15.39
CA SER A 92 -4.03 -14.96 -14.35
C SER A 92 -4.83 -14.33 -13.20
N LEU A 93 -5.87 -13.55 -13.52
CA LEU A 93 -6.79 -12.97 -12.52
C LEU A 93 -7.48 -14.07 -11.71
N LEU A 94 -7.97 -15.12 -12.37
CA LEU A 94 -8.66 -16.23 -11.71
C LEU A 94 -7.69 -17.03 -10.83
N ALA A 95 -6.51 -17.38 -11.33
CA ALA A 95 -5.50 -18.13 -10.58
C ALA A 95 -5.02 -17.37 -9.34
N ALA A 96 -4.70 -16.08 -9.49
CA ALA A 96 -4.31 -15.22 -8.37
C ALA A 96 -5.47 -15.06 -7.38
N GLY A 97 -6.69 -14.81 -7.85
CA GLY A 97 -7.88 -14.68 -7.01
C GLY A 97 -8.20 -15.95 -6.21
N ILE A 98 -8.11 -17.13 -6.83
CA ILE A 98 -8.31 -18.42 -6.14
C ILE A 98 -7.26 -18.61 -5.05
N TRP A 99 -5.99 -18.33 -5.35
CA TRP A 99 -4.93 -18.42 -4.37
C TRP A 99 -5.15 -17.48 -3.18
N LEU A 100 -5.53 -16.23 -3.45
CA LEU A 100 -5.84 -15.25 -2.39
C LEU A 100 -7.04 -15.67 -1.55
N LEU A 101 -8.09 -16.23 -2.16
CA LEU A 101 -9.22 -16.81 -1.42
C LEU A 101 -8.76 -17.92 -0.47
N ILE A 102 -7.91 -18.84 -0.94
CA ILE A 102 -7.39 -19.94 -0.12
C ILE A 102 -6.54 -19.39 1.03
N ALA A 103 -5.62 -18.48 0.74
CA ALA A 103 -4.74 -17.88 1.73
C ALA A 103 -5.52 -17.12 2.80
N SER A 104 -6.46 -16.26 2.39
CA SER A 104 -7.31 -15.49 3.31
C SER A 104 -8.21 -16.40 4.16
N LYS A 105 -8.77 -17.48 3.60
CA LYS A 105 -9.55 -18.46 4.37
C LYS A 105 -8.71 -19.17 5.44
N LYS A 106 -7.41 -19.37 5.18
CA LYS A 106 -6.46 -19.96 6.13
C LYS A 106 -5.79 -18.94 7.05
N GLY A 107 -6.08 -17.64 6.89
CA GLY A 107 -5.45 -16.56 7.65
C GLY A 107 -3.97 -16.35 7.32
N TRP A 108 -3.53 -16.76 6.14
CA TRP A 108 -2.14 -16.59 5.70
C TRP A 108 -1.93 -15.21 5.09
N PRO A 109 -1.04 -14.36 5.64
CA PRO A 109 -0.64 -13.12 4.99
C PRO A 109 0.27 -13.46 3.81
N VAL A 110 -0.19 -13.20 2.59
CA VAL A 110 0.52 -13.53 1.35
C VAL A 110 0.65 -12.30 0.47
N SER A 111 1.67 -12.28 -0.40
CA SER A 111 1.83 -11.18 -1.34
C SER A 111 0.86 -11.30 -2.52
N THR A 112 -0.11 -10.39 -2.59
CA THR A 112 -1.02 -10.22 -3.73
C THR A 112 -0.26 -9.92 -5.03
N THR A 113 0.80 -9.12 -4.93
CA THR A 113 1.66 -8.76 -6.06
C THR A 113 2.44 -9.97 -6.60
N HIS A 114 3.02 -10.80 -5.73
CA HIS A 114 3.71 -12.03 -6.18
C HIS A 114 2.73 -12.98 -6.86
N SER A 115 1.50 -13.05 -6.34
CA SER A 115 0.47 -13.95 -6.85
C SER A 115 0.10 -13.60 -8.30
N ILE A 116 -0.17 -12.32 -8.60
CA ILE A 116 -0.52 -11.91 -9.96
C ILE A 116 0.68 -11.91 -10.91
N VAL A 117 1.85 -11.45 -10.47
CA VAL A 117 3.07 -11.49 -11.31
C VAL A 117 3.42 -12.93 -11.67
N GLY A 118 3.39 -13.84 -10.69
CA GLY A 118 3.66 -15.26 -10.91
C GLY A 118 2.65 -15.90 -11.86
N ALA A 119 1.36 -15.57 -11.73
CA ALA A 119 0.33 -16.07 -12.63
C ALA A 119 0.54 -15.57 -14.08
N VAL A 120 0.86 -14.29 -14.26
CA VAL A 120 1.13 -13.69 -15.58
C VAL A 120 2.39 -14.28 -16.21
N VAL A 121 3.48 -14.41 -15.45
CA VAL A 121 4.72 -15.07 -15.92
C VAL A 121 4.44 -16.53 -16.30
N GLY A 122 3.67 -17.26 -15.48
CA GLY A 122 3.31 -18.65 -15.74
C GLY A 122 2.51 -18.84 -17.03
N PHE A 123 1.51 -17.98 -17.26
CA PHE A 123 0.74 -18.02 -18.52
C PHE A 123 1.65 -17.68 -19.71
N ALA A 124 2.46 -16.62 -19.63
CA ALA A 124 3.27 -16.19 -20.76
C ALA A 124 4.33 -17.24 -21.13
N ALA A 125 5.01 -17.80 -20.12
CA ALA A 125 6.04 -18.81 -20.30
C ALA A 125 5.50 -20.13 -20.90
N ILE A 126 4.35 -20.60 -20.42
CA ILE A 126 3.78 -21.90 -20.83
C ILE A 126 2.85 -21.77 -22.03
N GLY A 127 2.03 -20.73 -22.08
CA GLY A 127 1.01 -20.53 -23.11
C GLY A 127 1.54 -19.92 -24.41
N VAL A 128 2.71 -19.29 -24.38
CA VAL A 128 3.31 -18.64 -25.58
C VAL A 128 4.76 -19.06 -25.75
N GLY A 129 5.56 -18.93 -24.68
CA GLY A 129 6.95 -19.33 -24.67
C GLY A 129 7.79 -18.50 -23.70
N MET A 130 8.96 -19.02 -23.34
CA MET A 130 9.88 -18.35 -22.41
C MET A 130 10.33 -16.97 -22.91
N ASP A 131 10.41 -16.78 -24.22
CA ASP A 131 10.84 -15.51 -24.84
C ASP A 131 9.75 -14.43 -24.82
N ALA A 132 8.48 -14.79 -24.57
CA ALA A 132 7.39 -13.83 -24.45
C ALA A 132 7.42 -13.05 -23.11
N VAL A 133 8.18 -13.55 -22.14
CA VAL A 133 8.37 -12.93 -20.83
C VAL A 133 9.50 -11.91 -20.89
N ASN A 134 9.24 -10.70 -20.40
CA ASN A 134 10.29 -9.70 -20.24
C ASN A 134 11.11 -9.98 -18.98
N TRP A 135 12.12 -10.85 -19.10
CA TRP A 135 12.97 -11.27 -17.98
C TRP A 135 13.75 -10.13 -17.32
N GLY A 136 14.12 -9.08 -18.06
CA GLY A 136 14.79 -7.90 -17.49
C GLY A 136 13.88 -7.14 -16.53
N GLN A 137 12.62 -6.96 -16.91
CA GLN A 137 11.63 -6.31 -16.06
C GLN A 137 11.21 -7.21 -14.90
N VAL A 138 11.01 -8.51 -15.13
CA VAL A 138 10.74 -9.49 -14.05
C VAL A 138 11.88 -9.49 -13.04
N GLY A 139 13.14 -9.47 -13.48
CA GLY A 139 14.31 -9.35 -12.60
C GLY A 139 14.28 -8.07 -11.77
N SER A 140 13.90 -6.94 -12.37
CA SER A 140 13.74 -5.67 -11.65
C SER A 140 12.63 -5.72 -10.60
N ILE A 141 11.51 -6.39 -10.91
CA ILE A 141 10.41 -6.63 -9.97
C ILE A 141 10.89 -7.50 -8.80
N VAL A 142 11.58 -8.62 -9.08
CA VAL A 142 12.11 -9.53 -8.04
C VAL A 142 13.12 -8.81 -7.14
N MET A 143 14.01 -8.00 -7.71
CA MET A 143 14.94 -7.17 -6.94
C MET A 143 14.20 -6.21 -6.00
N SER A 144 13.09 -5.63 -6.45
CA SER A 144 12.27 -4.76 -5.59
C SER A 144 11.67 -5.48 -4.39
N TRP A 145 11.37 -6.79 -4.50
CA TRP A 145 10.82 -7.60 -3.41
C TRP A 145 11.84 -7.86 -2.30
N VAL A 146 13.14 -7.78 -2.60
CA VAL A 146 14.22 -7.92 -1.61
C VAL A 146 14.60 -6.55 -1.05
N VAL A 147 14.80 -5.56 -1.92
CA VAL A 147 15.28 -4.23 -1.53
C VAL A 147 14.23 -3.48 -0.70
N SER A 148 12.93 -3.60 -1.02
CA SER A 148 11.89 -2.82 -0.35
C SER A 148 11.71 -3.20 1.14
N PRO A 149 11.61 -4.49 1.52
CA PRO A 149 11.56 -4.88 2.93
C PRO A 149 12.83 -4.53 3.70
N LEU A 150 14.01 -4.72 3.10
CA LEU A 150 15.29 -4.37 3.73
C LEU A 150 15.37 -2.87 4.04
N THR A 151 15.08 -2.04 3.05
CA THR A 151 15.11 -0.58 3.20
C THR A 151 14.05 -0.12 4.21
N SER A 152 12.84 -0.68 4.14
CA SER A 152 11.76 -0.39 5.10
C SER A 152 12.15 -0.80 6.52
N GLY A 153 12.81 -1.95 6.69
CA GLY A 153 13.29 -2.43 7.99
C GLY A 153 14.34 -1.52 8.61
N VAL A 154 15.31 -1.06 7.81
CA VAL A 154 16.33 -0.09 8.26
C VAL A 154 15.68 1.23 8.68
N ILE A 155 14.78 1.78 7.86
CA ILE A 155 14.07 3.02 8.17
C ILE A 155 13.22 2.87 9.44
N ALA A 156 12.47 1.77 9.56
CA ALA A 156 11.67 1.48 10.75
C ALA A 156 12.53 1.36 12.01
N PHE A 157 13.68 0.70 11.93
CA PHE A 157 14.64 0.62 13.03
C PHE A 157 15.14 2.00 13.46
N LEU A 158 15.55 2.84 12.51
CA LEU A 158 16.05 4.19 12.80
C LEU A 158 14.96 5.09 13.40
N LEU A 159 13.73 5.03 12.87
CA LEU A 159 12.59 5.76 13.41
C LEU A 159 12.22 5.28 14.82
N PHE A 160 12.24 3.97 15.07
CA PHE A 160 11.97 3.46 16.40
C PHE A 160 13.08 3.85 17.39
N GLN A 161 14.35 3.82 16.96
CA GLN A 161 15.47 4.28 17.76
C GLN A 161 15.34 5.77 18.09
N SER A 162 14.92 6.60 17.14
CA SER A 162 14.71 8.03 17.40
C SER A 162 13.57 8.27 18.40
N VAL A 163 12.47 7.51 18.32
CA VAL A 163 11.39 7.56 19.33
C VAL A 163 11.89 7.11 20.70
N GLN A 164 12.66 6.03 20.77
CA GLN A 164 13.25 5.53 22.02
C GLN A 164 14.13 6.58 22.69
N VAL A 165 15.04 7.22 21.95
CA VAL A 165 16.00 8.17 22.51
C VAL A 165 15.35 9.53 22.82
N LEU A 166 14.49 10.03 21.93
CA LEU A 166 13.94 11.38 22.05
C LEU A 166 12.72 11.47 22.97
N ILE A 167 11.96 10.38 23.11
CA ILE A 167 10.70 10.35 23.86
C ILE A 167 10.78 9.36 25.02
N LEU A 168 10.95 8.07 24.75
CA LEU A 168 10.70 7.03 25.77
C LEU A 168 11.78 6.98 26.86
N ARG A 169 13.06 7.11 26.50
CA ARG A 169 14.19 7.06 27.45
C ARG A 169 14.56 8.44 27.98
N THR A 170 13.56 9.17 28.45
CA THR A 170 13.73 10.51 29.02
C THR A 170 13.00 10.63 30.35
N ASP A 171 13.40 11.60 31.18
CA ASP A 171 12.82 11.78 32.52
C ASP A 171 11.32 12.17 32.49
N ASP A 172 10.86 12.84 31.43
CA ASP A 172 9.47 13.21 31.19
C ASP A 172 9.05 12.88 29.75
N PRO A 173 8.66 11.62 29.48
CA PRO A 173 8.27 11.18 28.15
C PRO A 173 7.07 11.92 27.58
N LEU A 174 6.12 12.37 28.41
CA LEU A 174 4.92 13.06 27.93
C LEU A 174 5.26 14.45 27.40
N THR A 175 6.10 15.21 28.10
CA THR A 175 6.56 16.52 27.61
C THR A 175 7.38 16.36 26.33
N LYS A 176 8.20 15.32 26.24
CA LYS A 176 8.97 15.03 25.01
C LYS A 176 8.07 14.55 23.87
N ALA A 177 7.04 13.77 24.15
CA ALA A 177 6.04 13.35 23.16
C ALA A 177 5.31 14.57 22.58
N LYS A 178 4.86 15.50 23.43
CA LYS A 178 4.26 16.78 23.00
C LYS A 178 5.18 17.60 22.08
N ARG A 179 6.50 17.48 22.24
CA ARG A 179 7.50 18.17 21.42
C ARG A 179 7.81 17.45 20.10
N TYR A 180 8.00 16.13 20.13
CA TYR A 180 8.54 15.36 19.00
C TYR A 180 7.50 14.62 18.17
N VAL A 181 6.36 14.21 18.74
CA VAL A 181 5.29 13.54 17.99
C VAL A 181 4.76 14.40 16.83
N PRO A 182 4.55 15.72 16.98
CA PRO A 182 4.16 16.57 15.85
C PRO A 182 5.14 16.52 14.66
N PHE A 183 6.43 16.33 14.92
CA PHE A 183 7.43 16.19 13.86
C PHE A 183 7.27 14.86 13.09
N TYR A 184 6.99 13.75 13.78
CA TYR A 184 6.68 12.49 13.10
C TYR A 184 5.38 12.58 12.29
N ILE A 185 4.37 13.29 12.81
CA ILE A 185 3.13 13.57 12.08
C ILE A 185 3.42 14.38 10.81
N PHE A 186 4.26 15.42 10.91
CA PHE A 186 4.72 16.21 9.77
C PHE A 186 5.35 15.32 8.69
N LEU A 187 6.33 14.48 9.07
CA LEU A 187 7.03 13.61 8.12
C LEU A 187 6.07 12.66 7.41
N THR A 188 5.17 12.02 8.14
CA THR A 188 4.16 11.11 7.57
C THR A 188 3.25 11.85 6.59
N ALA A 189 2.69 12.98 7.00
CA ALA A 189 1.80 13.77 6.14
C ALA A 189 2.53 14.30 4.90
N PHE A 190 3.76 14.79 5.05
CA PHE A 190 4.61 15.24 3.96
C PHE A 190 4.83 14.14 2.91
N PHE A 191 5.29 12.96 3.32
CA PHE A 191 5.56 11.87 2.38
C PHE A 191 4.28 11.36 1.71
N MET A 192 3.18 11.22 2.46
CA MET A 192 1.91 10.78 1.90
C MET A 192 1.37 11.78 0.87
N THR A 193 1.41 13.08 1.17
CA THR A 193 1.00 14.11 0.22
C THR A 193 1.91 14.14 -1.01
N LEU A 194 3.23 14.03 -0.82
CA LEU A 194 4.18 14.04 -1.92
C LEU A 194 3.97 12.85 -2.88
N VAL A 195 3.75 11.65 -2.35
CA VAL A 195 3.47 10.45 -3.15
C VAL A 195 2.14 10.61 -3.89
N THR A 196 1.10 11.10 -3.22
CA THR A 196 -0.20 11.36 -3.85
C THR A 196 -0.08 12.36 -5.00
N ILE A 197 0.67 13.46 -4.84
CA ILE A 197 0.86 14.45 -5.91
C ILE A 197 1.70 13.88 -7.06
N LYS A 198 2.86 13.29 -6.76
CA LYS A 198 3.82 12.88 -7.80
C LYS A 198 3.46 11.58 -8.51
N LYS A 199 2.74 10.67 -7.86
CA LYS A 199 2.37 9.36 -8.43
C LYS A 199 0.87 9.21 -8.60
N GLY A 200 0.08 9.67 -7.63
CA GLY A 200 -1.37 9.53 -7.68
C GLY A 200 -2.01 10.41 -8.75
N LEU A 201 -1.98 11.72 -8.52
CA LEU A 201 -2.75 12.69 -9.31
C LEU A 201 -2.39 12.74 -10.80
N LYS A 202 -1.23 12.20 -11.21
CA LYS A 202 -0.81 12.10 -12.62
C LYS A 202 -1.85 11.48 -13.56
N HIS A 203 -2.72 10.61 -13.06
CA HIS A 203 -3.72 9.90 -13.88
C HIS A 203 -5.14 10.48 -13.77
N VAL A 204 -5.38 11.37 -12.79
CA VAL A 204 -6.73 11.82 -12.42
C VAL A 204 -6.98 13.27 -12.82
N SER A 205 -5.91 14.06 -13.02
CA SER A 205 -6.04 15.43 -13.50
C SER A 205 -4.95 15.78 -14.51
N ASP A 206 -5.28 16.60 -15.49
CA ASP A 206 -4.32 17.28 -16.39
C ASP A 206 -3.44 18.32 -15.64
N ILE A 207 -3.54 18.36 -14.31
CA ILE A 207 -2.81 19.26 -13.44
C ILE A 207 -1.42 18.68 -13.24
N SER A 208 -0.48 19.13 -14.06
CA SER A 208 0.93 18.85 -13.86
C SER A 208 1.51 19.82 -12.83
N PHE A 209 1.82 19.29 -11.64
CA PHE A 209 2.59 20.03 -10.64
C PHE A 209 4.09 19.93 -10.98
N SER A 210 4.78 21.07 -10.97
CA SER A 210 6.24 21.05 -10.99
C SER A 210 6.78 20.34 -9.75
N SER A 211 8.01 19.82 -9.84
CA SER A 211 8.62 19.16 -8.67
C SER A 211 8.71 20.10 -7.46
N GLN A 212 8.97 21.39 -7.69
CA GLN A 212 9.05 22.39 -6.62
C GLN A 212 7.69 22.62 -5.96
N GLU A 213 6.62 22.78 -6.73
CA GLU A 213 5.25 22.91 -6.20
C GLU A 213 4.82 21.68 -5.42
N ALA A 214 5.15 20.47 -5.91
CA ALA A 214 4.82 19.24 -5.19
C ALA A 214 5.48 19.18 -3.81
N TYR A 215 6.76 19.57 -3.69
CA TYR A 215 7.44 19.65 -2.40
C TYR A 215 6.88 20.75 -1.50
N LEU A 216 6.54 21.91 -2.08
CA LEU A 216 5.94 23.03 -1.35
C LEU A 216 4.57 22.64 -0.75
N TYR A 217 3.67 22.08 -1.57
CA TYR A 217 2.35 21.67 -1.11
C TYR A 217 2.42 20.52 -0.10
N ALA A 218 3.31 19.55 -0.31
CA ALA A 218 3.56 18.51 0.67
C ALA A 218 4.04 19.09 2.01
N ALA A 219 4.94 20.09 1.99
CA ALA A 219 5.42 20.75 3.19
C ALA A 219 4.29 21.54 3.89
N LEU A 220 3.50 22.31 3.15
CA LEU A 220 2.39 23.08 3.71
C LEU A 220 1.34 22.18 4.35
N ILE A 221 0.89 21.13 3.64
CA ILE A 221 -0.07 20.16 4.18
C ILE A 221 0.53 19.44 5.38
N GLY A 222 1.80 19.03 5.30
CA GLY A 222 2.52 18.43 6.41
C GLY A 222 2.51 19.30 7.67
N VAL A 223 2.79 20.60 7.52
CA VAL A 223 2.77 21.55 8.65
C VAL A 223 1.36 21.66 9.23
N VAL A 224 0.34 21.80 8.39
CA VAL A 224 -1.06 21.92 8.84
C VAL A 224 -1.45 20.68 9.66
N VAL A 225 -1.18 19.48 9.15
CA VAL A 225 -1.52 18.22 9.85
C VAL A 225 -0.72 18.09 11.14
N ALA A 226 0.55 18.48 11.15
CA ALA A 226 1.39 18.48 12.35
C ALA A 226 0.90 19.44 13.43
N VAL A 227 0.46 20.65 13.04
CA VAL A 227 -0.11 21.63 13.98
C VAL A 227 -1.41 21.10 14.58
N ILE A 228 -2.29 20.53 13.77
CA ILE A 228 -3.51 19.89 14.25
C ILE A 228 -3.16 18.78 15.25
N GLY A 229 -2.21 17.90 14.90
CA GLY A 229 -1.71 16.85 15.79
C GLY A 229 -1.15 17.39 17.10
N ALA A 230 -0.35 18.47 17.06
CA ALA A 230 0.18 19.12 18.25
C ALA A 230 -0.92 19.65 19.17
N ILE A 231 -1.99 20.24 18.61
CA ILE A 231 -3.15 20.71 19.37
C ILE A 231 -3.81 19.53 20.09
N PHE A 232 -4.02 18.39 19.45
CA PHE A 232 -4.60 17.22 20.11
C PHE A 232 -3.70 16.64 21.21
N ILE A 233 -2.40 16.49 20.94
CA ILE A 233 -1.46 15.90 21.89
C ILE A 233 -1.24 16.82 23.10
N SER A 234 -1.25 18.13 22.90
CA SER A 234 -1.12 19.10 24.00
C SER A 234 -2.23 18.96 25.05
N LYS A 235 -3.44 18.52 24.63
CA LYS A 235 -4.62 18.30 25.49
C LYS A 235 -4.54 17.03 26.34
N ILE A 236 -3.57 16.14 26.07
CA ILE A 236 -3.37 14.92 26.86
C ILE A 236 -2.87 15.31 28.25
N GLN A 237 -3.62 14.88 29.28
CA GLN A 237 -3.27 15.11 30.68
C GLN A 237 -2.52 13.90 31.26
N PRO A 238 -1.45 14.12 32.05
CA PRO A 238 -0.70 13.05 32.68
C PRO A 238 -1.56 12.31 33.71
N ASN A 239 -1.64 10.99 33.61
CA ASN A 239 -2.27 10.15 34.63
C ASN A 239 -1.25 9.67 35.66
N LYS A 240 -0.88 10.56 36.58
CA LYS A 240 0.13 10.32 37.63
C LYS A 240 -0.10 9.07 38.48
N LYS A 241 -1.33 8.55 38.52
CA LYS A 241 -1.70 7.37 39.32
C LYS A 241 -1.35 6.05 38.63
N LYS A 242 -1.35 6.01 37.30
CA LYS A 242 -1.01 4.81 36.50
C LYS A 242 0.44 4.82 35.99
N GLU A 243 1.06 6.00 35.88
CA GLU A 243 2.49 6.16 35.57
C GLU A 243 3.42 5.60 36.66
N LYS A 244 2.94 5.49 37.91
CA LYS A 244 3.70 4.85 39.01
C LYS A 244 3.91 3.35 38.81
N ASP A 245 2.94 2.68 38.18
CA ASP A 245 2.98 1.22 37.96
C ASP A 245 3.54 0.89 36.58
N PHE A 246 3.29 1.76 35.59
CA PHE A 246 3.80 1.65 34.22
C PHE A 246 4.28 3.02 33.73
N HIS A 247 5.59 3.23 33.73
CA HIS A 247 6.24 4.50 33.35
C HIS A 247 5.85 5.01 31.94
N PHE A 248 5.30 4.15 31.08
CA PHE A 248 4.89 4.45 29.71
C PHE A 248 3.38 4.54 29.49
N TYR A 249 2.53 4.38 30.52
CA TYR A 249 1.08 4.23 30.36
C TYR A 249 0.39 5.36 29.58
N THR A 250 0.92 6.60 29.66
CA THR A 250 0.32 7.77 28.98
C THR A 250 0.89 7.99 27.57
N VAL A 251 1.98 7.30 27.20
CA VAL A 251 2.68 7.46 25.92
C VAL A 251 2.59 6.23 25.01
N GLU A 252 2.11 5.10 25.52
CA GLU A 252 1.57 3.97 24.75
C GLU A 252 0.13 4.25 24.29
#